data_AF-A0AAV6DJK8-F1
#
_entry.id   AF-A0AAV6DJK8-F1
#
_cell.length_a   1.000
_cell.length_b   1.000
_cell.length_c   1.000
_cell.angle_alpha   90.00
_cell.angle_beta   90.00
_cell.angle_gamma   90.00
#
_symmetry.space_group_name_H-M   'P 1'
#
loop_
_entity.id
_entity.type
_entity.pdbx_description
1 polymer ?
#
loop_
_entity_poly.entity_id
_entity_poly.type
_entity_poly.pdbx_seq_one_letter_code
_entity_poly.pdbx_strand_id
1 'polypeptide(L)'
;MRSIRMVARGLLVRGVGAWLLIGTAHAQADLEKTLVGRWEGEVATRQARNVVNRVLTIKSVKDEGGKWTSEALLGRNPESLEIITSGKQPSLRFTGHNGWQYDVNVTDEKTMVGTVTLTTASGGSRGDRDRPVRLEKQ
;
A
#
# COMPACT_ATOMS: atom_id res chain seq x y z
N MET A 1 35.60 47.77 43.95
CA MET A 1 36.91 47.67 43.25
C MET A 1 37.54 46.32 43.56
N ARG A 2 38.20 45.74 42.56
CA ARG A 2 38.87 44.41 42.46
C ARG A 2 37.93 43.21 42.22
N SER A 3 38.14 42.31 41.26
CA SER A 3 39.00 42.24 40.06
C SER A 3 38.46 41.09 39.20
N ILE A 4 38.48 41.27 37.87
CA ILE A 4 38.13 40.28 36.84
C ILE A 4 39.22 39.19 36.76
N ARG A 5 38.81 37.92 36.56
CA ARG A 5 39.53 36.97 35.69
C ARG A 5 38.53 36.07 34.95
N MET A 6 38.52 36.21 33.62
CA MET A 6 38.04 35.20 32.67
C MET A 6 38.89 33.94 32.78
N VAL A 7 38.27 32.77 32.62
CA VAL A 7 38.85 31.61 31.94
C VAL A 7 37.74 30.92 31.14
N ALA A 8 37.94 30.86 29.82
CA ALA A 8 37.16 30.11 28.84
C ALA A 8 37.61 28.63 28.78
N ARG A 9 36.87 27.82 28.00
CA ARG A 9 37.05 26.39 27.62
C ARG A 9 36.14 25.46 28.42
N GLY A 10 35.39 24.52 27.87
CA GLY A 10 35.09 24.04 26.51
C GLY A 10 33.78 23.23 26.67
N LEU A 11 33.30 22.32 25.84
CA LEU A 11 33.61 21.76 24.54
C LEU A 11 32.38 20.86 24.27
N LEU A 12 31.82 20.92 23.06
CA LEU A 12 31.05 19.87 22.35
C LEU A 12 30.60 18.63 23.13
N VAL A 13 29.27 18.41 23.21
CA VAL A 13 28.72 17.05 23.08
C VAL A 13 28.04 16.96 21.71
N ARG A 14 28.80 16.37 20.79
CA ARG A 14 28.35 15.78 19.54
C ARG A 14 27.40 14.62 19.82
N GLY A 15 26.37 14.51 19.00
CA GLY A 15 25.90 13.22 18.50
C GLY A 15 25.05 12.40 19.45
N VAL A 16 23.76 12.70 19.51
CA VAL A 16 22.74 11.73 19.90
C VAL A 16 21.67 11.72 18.82
N GLY A 17 21.51 10.58 18.15
CA GLY A 17 20.23 10.22 17.52
C GLY A 17 20.15 10.20 15.99
N ALA A 18 21.21 9.87 15.25
CA ALA A 18 21.12 9.61 13.81
C ALA A 18 21.15 8.10 13.47
N TRP A 19 20.41 7.27 14.24
CA TRP A 19 20.45 5.80 14.11
C TRP A 19 19.06 5.13 13.99
N LEU A 20 18.07 5.79 13.37
CA LEU A 20 16.73 5.18 13.16
C LEU A 20 16.15 5.32 11.74
N LEU A 21 16.87 5.89 10.77
CA LEU A 21 16.30 6.15 9.43
C LEU A 21 16.74 5.17 8.33
N ILE A 22 17.58 4.17 8.63
CA ILE A 22 18.16 3.29 7.59
C ILE A 22 17.25 2.10 7.26
N GLY A 23 16.33 1.71 8.16
CA GLY A 23 15.49 0.52 7.97
C GLY A 23 14.32 0.69 6.99
N THR A 24 13.72 1.88 6.92
CA THR A 24 12.52 2.12 6.09
C THR A 24 12.84 2.27 4.61
N ALA A 25 14.02 2.79 4.26
CA ALA A 25 14.41 3.02 2.88
C ALA A 25 14.54 1.71 2.06
N HIS A 26 15.08 0.64 2.68
CA HIS A 26 15.17 -0.67 2.04
C HIS A 26 13.79 -1.32 1.85
N ALA A 27 12.94 -1.27 2.89
CA ALA A 27 11.57 -1.77 2.81
C ALA A 27 10.75 -1.01 1.74
N GLN A 28 10.95 0.31 1.62
CA GLN A 28 10.32 1.12 0.58
C GLN A 28 10.75 0.68 -0.82
N ALA A 29 12.05 0.53 -1.08
CA ALA A 29 12.56 0.16 -2.39
C ALA A 29 12.07 -1.24 -2.82
N ASP A 30 12.02 -2.19 -1.90
CA ASP A 30 11.50 -3.54 -2.17
C ASP A 30 10.00 -3.53 -2.45
N LEU A 31 9.23 -2.76 -1.67
CA LEU A 31 7.80 -2.57 -1.90
C LEU A 31 7.51 -1.85 -3.20
N GLU A 32 8.27 -0.80 -3.52
CA GLU A 32 8.12 -0.07 -4.78
C GLU A 32 8.41 -0.98 -5.96
N LYS A 33 9.52 -1.71 -5.95
CA LYS A 33 9.87 -2.68 -7.00
C LYS A 33 8.75 -3.72 -7.20
N THR A 34 8.18 -4.20 -6.09
CA THR A 34 7.14 -5.23 -6.11
C THR A 34 5.81 -4.65 -6.59
N LEU A 35 5.33 -3.56 -6.00
CA LEU A 35 3.96 -3.06 -6.14
C LEU A 35 3.80 -2.02 -7.26
N VAL A 36 4.76 -1.12 -7.44
CA VAL A 36 4.63 -0.03 -8.43
C VAL A 36 4.62 -0.62 -9.83
N GLY A 37 3.63 -0.19 -10.61
CA GLY A 37 3.39 -0.70 -11.96
C GLY A 37 1.92 -0.80 -12.31
N ARG A 38 1.67 -1.37 -13.49
CA ARG A 38 0.33 -1.63 -13.99
C ARG A 38 -0.02 -3.09 -13.76
N TRP A 39 -1.16 -3.33 -13.14
CA TRP A 39 -1.71 -4.63 -12.82
C TRP A 39 -3.02 -4.78 -13.58
N GLU A 40 -3.17 -5.85 -14.34
CA GLU A 40 -4.34 -6.07 -15.18
C GLU A 40 -4.92 -7.45 -14.92
N GLY A 41 -6.24 -7.54 -14.85
CA GLY A 41 -6.88 -8.84 -14.73
C GLY A 41 -8.38 -8.77 -14.60
N GLU A 42 -8.96 -9.93 -14.35
CA GLU A 42 -10.38 -10.18 -14.49
C GLU A 42 -11.08 -10.21 -13.13
N VAL A 43 -12.20 -9.49 -13.04
CA VAL A 43 -13.09 -9.52 -11.88
C VAL A 43 -14.47 -10.00 -12.32
N ALA A 44 -14.94 -11.09 -11.72
CA ALA A 44 -16.30 -11.57 -11.92
C ALA A 44 -17.30 -10.61 -11.26
N THR A 45 -18.33 -10.20 -11.98
CA THR A 45 -19.37 -9.29 -11.46
C THR A 45 -20.63 -10.04 -11.00
N ARG A 46 -21.63 -9.30 -10.50
CA ARG A 46 -22.89 -9.82 -9.93
C ARG A 46 -23.61 -10.83 -10.84
N GLN A 47 -23.53 -10.63 -12.16
CA GLN A 47 -23.91 -11.65 -13.12
C GLN A 47 -22.65 -12.49 -13.34
N ALA A 48 -22.59 -13.71 -12.80
CA ALA A 48 -21.42 -14.60 -12.91
C ALA A 48 -20.95 -14.89 -14.36
N ARG A 49 -21.69 -14.41 -15.37
CA ARG A 49 -21.33 -14.44 -16.80
C ARG A 49 -20.58 -13.19 -17.29
N ASN A 50 -20.53 -12.11 -16.50
CA ASN A 50 -19.90 -10.85 -16.88
C ASN A 50 -18.58 -10.72 -16.11
N VAL A 51 -17.50 -11.04 -16.82
CA VAL A 51 -16.14 -10.75 -16.43
C VAL A 51 -15.79 -9.33 -16.88
N VAL A 52 -15.22 -8.53 -15.99
CA VAL A 52 -14.78 -7.17 -16.31
C VAL A 52 -13.28 -7.07 -16.11
N ASN A 53 -12.58 -6.60 -17.14
CA ASN A 53 -11.17 -6.28 -17.05
C ASN A 53 -10.98 -5.05 -16.15
N ARG A 54 -10.11 -5.19 -15.17
CA ARG A 54 -9.68 -4.13 -14.26
C ARG A 54 -8.21 -3.91 -14.44
N VAL A 55 -7.85 -2.63 -14.44
CA VAL A 55 -6.48 -2.17 -14.49
C VAL A 55 -6.23 -1.38 -13.22
N LEU A 56 -5.36 -1.88 -12.35
CA LEU A 56 -4.87 -1.16 -11.19
C LEU A 56 -3.47 -0.63 -11.51
N THR A 57 -3.29 0.68 -11.53
CA THR A 57 -1.98 1.31 -11.73
C THR A 57 -1.52 1.89 -10.41
N ILE A 58 -0.49 1.31 -9.81
CA ILE A 58 0.12 1.81 -8.58
C ILE A 58 1.29 2.70 -9.00
N LYS A 59 1.22 4.00 -8.67
CA LYS A 59 2.24 4.98 -9.09
C LYS A 59 3.37 5.13 -8.09
N SER A 60 3.05 5.13 -6.81
CA SER A 60 4.02 5.31 -5.73
C SER A 60 3.55 4.67 -4.45
N VAL A 61 4.50 4.30 -3.61
CA VAL A 61 4.28 3.74 -2.27
C VAL A 61 5.01 4.64 -1.27
N LYS A 62 4.39 4.94 -0.14
CA LYS A 62 4.93 5.83 0.90
C LYS A 62 4.69 5.26 2.28
N ASP A 63 5.64 5.43 3.18
CA ASP A 63 5.48 5.18 4.60
C ASP A 63 5.14 6.49 5.32
N GLU A 64 3.98 6.52 5.96
CA GLU A 64 3.52 7.64 6.78
C GLU A 64 3.41 7.18 8.23
N GLY A 65 4.55 7.19 8.93
CA GLY A 65 4.59 6.90 10.37
C GLY A 65 4.30 5.44 10.72
N GLY A 66 4.78 4.49 9.91
CA GLY A 66 4.55 3.06 10.08
C GLY A 66 3.30 2.54 9.37
N LYS A 67 2.62 3.39 8.61
CA LYS A 67 1.51 3.02 7.74
C LYS A 67 1.92 3.20 6.29
N TRP A 68 1.93 2.09 5.54
CA TRP A 68 2.20 2.11 4.12
C TRP A 68 0.93 2.47 3.33
N THR A 69 1.02 3.48 2.50
CA THR A 69 -0.05 3.92 1.59
C THR A 69 0.48 4.02 0.15
N SER A 70 -0.42 4.01 -0.83
CA SER A 70 -0.04 4.24 -2.22
C SER A 70 -1.01 5.14 -2.95
N GLU A 71 -0.47 5.91 -3.89
CA GLU A 71 -1.26 6.57 -4.93
C GLU A 71 -1.50 5.58 -6.07
N ALA A 72 -2.76 5.22 -6.31
CA ALA A 72 -3.12 4.30 -7.38
C ALA A 72 -4.30 4.80 -8.22
N LEU A 73 -4.49 4.17 -9.38
CA LEU A 73 -5.63 4.37 -10.25
C LEU A 73 -6.30 3.02 -10.51
N LEU A 74 -7.61 2.91 -10.31
CA LEU A 74 -8.42 1.80 -10.81
C LEU A 74 -9.12 2.23 -12.11
N GLY A 75 -8.61 1.77 -13.25
CA GLY A 75 -8.96 2.28 -14.56
C GLY A 75 -8.47 3.72 -14.72
N ARG A 76 -9.39 4.69 -14.62
CA ARG A 76 -9.09 6.14 -14.68
C ARG A 76 -9.35 6.86 -13.36
N ASN A 77 -9.86 6.15 -12.35
CA ASN A 77 -10.27 6.76 -11.09
C ASN A 77 -9.13 6.66 -10.08
N PRO A 78 -8.76 7.76 -9.40
CA PRO A 78 -7.79 7.73 -8.33
C PRO A 78 -8.33 6.98 -7.11
N GLU A 79 -7.50 6.11 -6.54
CA GLU A 79 -7.81 5.31 -5.37
C GLU A 79 -6.64 5.37 -4.38
N SER A 80 -6.97 5.51 -3.09
CA SER A 80 -5.99 5.35 -2.01
C SER A 80 -5.96 3.89 -1.60
N LEU A 81 -4.79 3.26 -1.68
CA LEU A 81 -4.60 1.90 -1.17
C LEU A 81 -3.87 1.92 0.16
N GLU A 82 -4.35 1.09 1.08
CA GLU A 82 -3.63 0.73 2.28
C GLU A 82 -2.80 -0.53 1.99
N ILE A 83 -1.51 -0.49 2.32
CA ILE A 83 -0.60 -1.62 2.16
C ILE A 83 -0.33 -2.20 3.54
N ILE A 84 -0.57 -3.49 3.69
CA ILE A 84 -0.36 -4.22 4.94
C ILE A 84 0.86 -5.13 4.74
N THR A 85 1.91 -4.89 5.51
CA THR A 85 3.21 -5.58 5.39
C THR A 85 3.50 -6.53 6.56
N SER A 86 2.53 -6.77 7.44
CA SER A 86 2.70 -7.58 8.67
C SER A 86 2.82 -9.10 8.43
N GLY A 87 2.79 -9.55 7.17
CA GLY A 87 2.90 -10.96 6.77
C GLY A 87 4.16 -11.27 5.96
N LYS A 88 4.26 -12.50 5.44
CA LYS A 88 5.34 -12.92 4.51
C LYS A 88 5.29 -12.17 3.16
N GLN A 89 4.11 -11.69 2.80
CA GLN A 89 3.82 -11.02 1.55
C GLN A 89 2.93 -9.81 1.82
N PRO A 90 3.12 -8.70 1.08
CA PRO A 90 2.29 -7.53 1.24
C PRO A 90 0.87 -7.81 0.73
N SER A 91 -0.11 -7.19 1.39
CA SER A 91 -1.49 -7.15 0.91
C SER A 91 -1.97 -5.72 0.73
N LEU A 92 -2.93 -5.54 -0.17
CA LEU A 92 -3.52 -4.27 -0.53
C LEU A 92 -5.00 -4.28 -0.18
N ARG A 93 -5.45 -3.24 0.49
CA ARG A 93 -6.86 -2.99 0.76
C ARG A 93 -7.28 -1.63 0.26
N PHE A 94 -8.37 -1.59 -0.51
CA PHE A 94 -8.93 -0.34 -1.02
C PHE A 94 -10.39 -0.47 -1.38
N THR A 95 -11.09 0.66 -1.46
CA THR A 95 -12.48 0.71 -1.93
C THR A 95 -12.51 1.43 -3.25
N GLY A 96 -12.91 0.75 -4.32
CA GLY A 96 -13.06 1.39 -5.63
C GLY A 96 -14.23 2.37 -5.65
N HIS A 97 -14.22 3.30 -6.60
CA HIS A 97 -15.26 4.32 -6.79
C HIS A 97 -16.71 3.81 -6.83
N ASN A 98 -16.93 2.56 -7.25
CA ASN A 98 -18.24 1.90 -7.25
C ASN A 98 -18.66 1.30 -5.89
N GLY A 99 -17.91 1.60 -4.82
CA GLY A 99 -18.10 1.09 -3.48
C GLY A 99 -17.56 -0.33 -3.25
N TRP A 100 -16.99 -1.00 -4.26
CA TRP A 100 -16.48 -2.36 -4.11
C TRP A 100 -15.20 -2.35 -3.29
N GLN A 101 -15.13 -3.21 -2.28
CA GLN A 101 -13.93 -3.36 -1.48
C GLN A 101 -13.04 -4.44 -2.09
N TYR A 102 -11.77 -4.14 -2.28
CA TYR A 102 -10.76 -5.03 -2.81
C TYR A 102 -9.79 -5.38 -1.69
N ASP A 103 -9.59 -6.67 -1.47
CA ASP A 103 -8.60 -7.22 -0.55
C ASP A 103 -7.74 -8.22 -1.34
N VAL A 104 -6.53 -7.80 -1.74
CA VAL A 104 -5.64 -8.61 -2.58
C VAL A 104 -4.28 -8.84 -1.93
N ASN A 105 -3.74 -10.04 -2.09
CA ASN A 105 -2.41 -10.41 -1.62
C ASN A 105 -1.47 -10.52 -2.81
N VAL A 106 -0.25 -10.02 -2.65
CA VAL A 106 0.80 -10.20 -3.64
C VAL A 106 1.38 -11.59 -3.47
N THR A 107 1.14 -12.49 -4.42
CA THR A 107 1.67 -13.86 -4.34
C THR A 107 3.11 -13.95 -4.86
N ASP A 108 3.47 -13.08 -5.80
CA ASP A 108 4.82 -12.93 -6.35
C ASP A 108 4.98 -11.55 -7.01
N GLU A 109 6.17 -11.21 -7.55
CA GLU A 109 6.46 -9.91 -8.17
C GLU A 109 5.54 -9.56 -9.37
N LYS A 110 4.81 -10.55 -9.93
CA LYS A 110 3.98 -10.40 -11.12
C LYS A 110 2.51 -10.75 -10.89
N THR A 111 2.15 -11.33 -9.76
CA THR A 111 0.79 -11.81 -9.53
C THR A 111 0.23 -11.31 -8.20
N MET A 112 -0.98 -10.78 -8.26
CA MET A 112 -1.83 -10.48 -7.12
C MET A 112 -3.09 -11.32 -7.19
N VAL A 113 -3.49 -11.89 -6.06
CA VAL A 113 -4.72 -12.68 -5.94
C VAL A 113 -5.47 -12.28 -4.69
N GLY A 114 -6.78 -12.18 -4.79
CA GLY A 114 -7.61 -11.96 -3.62
C GLY A 114 -9.08 -11.94 -3.94
N THR A 115 -9.79 -11.09 -3.20
CA THR A 115 -11.24 -11.07 -3.19
C THR A 115 -11.76 -9.65 -3.36
N VAL A 116 -12.82 -9.49 -4.13
CA VAL A 116 -13.61 -8.27 -4.23
C VAL A 116 -14.93 -8.50 -3.52
N THR A 117 -15.22 -7.68 -2.52
CA THR A 117 -16.48 -7.70 -1.78
C THR A 117 -17.44 -6.64 -2.34
N LEU A 118 -18.58 -7.08 -2.85
CA LEU A 118 -19.62 -6.21 -3.39
C LEU A 118 -20.49 -5.66 -2.24
N THR A 119 -20.24 -4.41 -1.82
CA THR A 119 -20.92 -3.76 -0.67
C THR A 119 -22.38 -3.36 -0.96
N THR A 120 -22.76 -3.14 -2.21
CA THR A 120 -24.11 -2.66 -2.62
C THR A 120 -25.17 -3.76 -2.79
N ALA A 121 -24.87 -5.01 -2.45
CA ALA A 121 -25.82 -6.11 -2.56
C ALA A 121 -26.86 -6.08 -1.43
N SER A 122 -27.96 -5.35 -1.62
CA SER A 122 -29.19 -5.57 -0.88
C SER A 122 -29.70 -6.99 -1.15
N GLY A 123 -29.65 -7.87 -0.13
CA GLY A 123 -30.40 -9.13 -0.12
C GLY A 123 -29.69 -10.45 -0.45
N GLY A 124 -28.36 -10.50 -0.61
CA GLY A 124 -27.63 -11.77 -0.80
C GLY A 124 -26.83 -12.22 0.43
N SER A 125 -26.67 -13.53 0.65
CA SER A 125 -25.75 -14.09 1.66
C SER A 125 -24.32 -13.60 1.42
N ARG A 126 -23.51 -13.40 2.48
CA ARG A 126 -22.12 -12.91 2.38
C ARG A 126 -21.28 -13.68 1.37
N GLY A 127 -21.44 -15.01 1.29
CA GLY A 127 -20.73 -15.87 0.33
C GLY A 127 -21.01 -15.56 -1.15
N ASP A 128 -22.13 -14.92 -1.48
CA ASP A 128 -22.45 -14.53 -2.86
C ASP A 128 -21.85 -13.18 -3.27
N ARG A 129 -21.27 -12.43 -2.31
CA ARG A 129 -20.77 -11.06 -2.53
C ARG A 129 -19.28 -11.03 -2.81
N ASP A 130 -18.58 -12.08 -2.40
CA ASP A 130 -17.15 -12.23 -2.55
C ASP A 130 -16.86 -12.81 -3.93
N ARG A 131 -15.94 -12.16 -4.65
CA ARG A 131 -15.56 -12.53 -6.01
C ARG A 131 -14.05 -12.67 -6.08
N PRO A 132 -13.52 -13.79 -6.57
CA PRO A 132 -12.08 -13.90 -6.75
C PRO A 132 -11.62 -12.87 -7.77
N VAL A 133 -10.46 -12.29 -7.51
CA VAL A 133 -9.73 -11.42 -8.43
C VAL A 133 -8.31 -11.92 -8.54
N ARG A 134 -7.82 -11.92 -9.77
CA ARG A 134 -6.41 -12.13 -10.08
C ARG A 134 -5.97 -10.99 -10.98
N LEU A 135 -4.88 -10.33 -10.60
CA LEU A 135 -4.26 -9.26 -11.39
C LEU A 135 -2.81 -9.66 -11.68
N GLU A 136 -2.37 -9.40 -12.90
CA GLU A 136 -1.03 -9.69 -13.37
C GLU A 136 -0.32 -8.40 -13.77
N LYS A 137 0.93 -8.28 -13.33
CA LYS A 137 1.78 -7.12 -13.61
C LYS A 137 2.20 -7.13 -15.08
N GLN A 138 2.01 -5.99 -15.74
CA GLN A 138 2.40 -5.74 -17.13
C GLN A 138 3.83 -5.21 -17.21
#